data_AF-A0A6A4VG10-F1
#
_entry.id   AF-A0A6A4VG10-F1
#
_cell.length_a   1.000
_cell.length_b   1.000
_cell.length_c   1.000
_cell.angle_alpha   90.00
_cell.angle_beta   90.00
_cell.angle_gamma   90.00
#
_symmetry.space_group_name_H-M   'P 1'
#
loop_
_entity.id
_entity.type
_entity.pdbx_description
1 polymer ?
#
loop_
_entity_poly.entity_id
_entity_poly.type
_entity_poly.pdbx_seq_one_letter_code
_entity_poly.pdbx_strand_id
1 'polypeptide(L)'
;MAGLDVKLIPEFDGSGEDHVVDWIEKVEMVCTLQTPAVPQECVIPLRLRGGALSVYRQLPSEDKKDAEKVKSALKRAFALDKFSAYERFAERRLRPGESVDIFLAELEQLASLFGGMTEEGISCAFVTGLPDSVRQVLKAGARVDSLPLRELADRARAILHTAAAGGTASSDSDGDAVNAALGTAGPAPARGDGDGETTTSGNGRQEDDDALLNER
;
A
#
# COMPACT_ATOMS: atom_id res chain seq x y z
N MET A 1 -6.17 45.00 -8.80
CA MET A 1 -6.47 44.00 -7.76
C MET A 1 -6.46 42.65 -8.43
N ALA A 2 -5.48 41.79 -8.15
CA ALA A 2 -5.53 40.40 -8.61
C ALA A 2 -6.65 39.70 -7.84
N GLY A 3 -7.69 39.25 -8.56
CA GLY A 3 -8.80 38.52 -7.95
C GLY A 3 -8.37 37.11 -7.54
N LEU A 4 -9.06 36.56 -6.55
CA LEU A 4 -8.99 35.16 -6.15
C LEU A 4 -9.16 34.25 -7.38
N ASP A 5 -8.11 33.56 -7.82
CA ASP A 5 -8.27 32.49 -8.80
C ASP A 5 -8.60 31.17 -8.08
N VAL A 6 -9.90 30.96 -7.84
CA VAL A 6 -10.41 29.76 -7.16
C VAL A 6 -10.11 28.47 -7.94
N LYS A 7 -9.70 28.56 -9.21
CA LYS A 7 -9.38 27.39 -10.06
C LYS A 7 -8.10 26.67 -9.63
N LEU A 8 -7.25 27.30 -8.82
CA LEU A 8 -6.07 26.62 -8.25
C LEU A 8 -6.43 25.49 -7.28
N ILE A 9 -7.61 25.57 -6.67
CA ILE A 9 -8.13 24.53 -5.78
C ILE A 9 -8.96 23.59 -6.64
N PRO A 10 -8.69 22.28 -6.68
CA PRO A 10 -9.54 21.33 -7.41
C PRO A 10 -10.93 21.24 -6.77
N GLU A 11 -11.93 20.80 -7.54
CA GLU A 11 -13.26 20.56 -6.99
C GLU A 11 -13.27 19.28 -6.18
N PHE A 12 -13.98 19.28 -5.05
CA PHE A 12 -14.10 18.11 -4.19
C PHE A 12 -15.56 17.68 -4.10
N ASP A 13 -15.85 16.46 -4.55
CA ASP A 13 -17.19 15.88 -4.55
C ASP A 13 -17.39 14.80 -3.47
N GLY A 14 -16.28 14.31 -2.89
CA GLY A 14 -16.25 13.24 -1.89
C GLY A 14 -16.36 11.82 -2.46
N SER A 15 -16.24 11.63 -3.77
CA SER A 15 -16.40 10.31 -4.43
C SER A 15 -15.12 9.75 -5.06
N GLY A 16 -14.06 10.56 -5.15
CA GLY A 16 -12.80 10.20 -5.80
C GLY A 16 -11.75 9.54 -4.89
N GLU A 17 -10.57 9.31 -5.47
CA GLU A 17 -9.37 8.88 -4.75
C GLU A 17 -8.74 10.02 -3.92
N ASP A 18 -9.11 11.27 -4.19
CA ASP A 18 -8.59 12.45 -3.50
C ASP A 18 -8.97 12.41 -2.02
N HIS A 19 -7.96 12.38 -1.16
CA HIS A 19 -8.15 12.36 0.28
C HIS A 19 -8.60 13.75 0.77
N VAL A 20 -9.69 13.81 1.54
CA VAL A 20 -10.28 15.08 2.01
C VAL A 20 -9.29 15.94 2.81
N VAL A 21 -8.32 15.31 3.49
CA VAL A 21 -7.29 16.02 4.25
C VAL A 21 -6.35 16.77 3.31
N ASP A 22 -5.84 16.10 2.28
CA ASP A 22 -4.92 16.67 1.29
C ASP A 22 -5.59 17.81 0.52
N TRP A 23 -6.89 17.63 0.20
CA TRP A 23 -7.69 18.70 -0.40
C TRP A 23 -7.83 19.92 0.54
N ILE A 24 -8.12 19.69 1.83
CA ILE A 24 -8.20 20.76 2.82
C ILE A 24 -6.86 21.48 2.96
N GLU A 25 -5.74 20.77 3.10
CA GLU A 25 -4.40 21.36 3.21
C GLU A 25 -4.08 22.24 1.99
N LYS A 26 -4.46 21.80 0.79
CA LYS A 26 -4.31 22.59 -0.43
C LYS A 26 -5.16 23.87 -0.39
N VAL A 27 -6.40 23.81 0.11
CA VAL A 27 -7.23 25.01 0.33
C VAL A 27 -6.54 25.96 1.30
N GLU A 28 -6.04 25.46 2.43
CA GLU A 28 -5.36 26.27 3.45
C GLU A 28 -4.12 26.96 2.89
N MET A 29 -3.32 26.22 2.12
CA MET A 29 -2.12 26.73 1.45
C MET A 29 -2.48 27.82 0.44
N VAL A 30 -3.45 27.59 -0.44
CA VAL A 30 -3.86 28.58 -1.45
C VAL A 30 -4.42 29.84 -0.80
N CYS A 31 -5.26 29.71 0.23
CA CYS A 31 -5.84 30.85 0.95
C CYS A 31 -4.77 31.66 1.68
N THR A 32 -3.76 31.00 2.25
CA THR A 32 -2.64 31.65 2.97
C THR A 32 -1.68 32.37 2.03
N LEU A 33 -1.41 31.81 0.84
CA LEU A 33 -0.47 32.37 -0.13
C LEU A 33 -1.05 33.53 -0.96
N GLN A 34 -2.37 33.73 -0.93
CA GLN A 34 -3.00 34.83 -1.65
C GLN A 34 -2.81 36.17 -0.94
N THR A 35 -2.71 37.24 -1.72
CA THR A 35 -2.58 38.61 -1.23
C THR A 35 -3.69 39.49 -1.82
N PRO A 36 -4.66 39.96 -1.01
CA PRO A 36 -4.81 39.69 0.43
C PRO A 36 -5.25 38.25 0.71
N ALA A 37 -4.96 37.76 1.92
CA ALA A 37 -5.38 36.43 2.35
C ALA A 37 -6.91 36.32 2.33
N VAL A 38 -7.42 35.18 1.87
CA VAL A 38 -8.85 34.96 1.69
C VAL A 38 -9.39 34.04 2.77
N PRO A 39 -10.55 34.35 3.40
CA PRO A 39 -11.14 33.49 4.41
C PRO A 39 -11.55 32.13 3.83
N GLN A 40 -11.15 31.06 4.52
CA GLN A 40 -11.35 29.67 4.07
C GLN A 40 -12.85 29.31 4.00
N GLU A 41 -13.66 29.83 4.91
CA GLU A 41 -15.11 29.63 4.99
C GLU A 41 -15.85 30.15 3.75
N CYS A 42 -15.26 31.11 3.03
CA CYS A 42 -15.80 31.59 1.75
C CYS A 42 -15.34 30.73 0.57
N VAL A 43 -14.13 30.16 0.63
CA VAL A 43 -13.51 29.43 -0.48
C VAL A 43 -13.96 27.98 -0.53
N ILE A 44 -14.02 27.31 0.63
CA ILE A 44 -14.41 25.89 0.72
C ILE A 44 -15.73 25.62 -0.01
N PRO A 45 -16.85 26.33 0.26
CA PRO A 45 -18.14 26.01 -0.35
C PRO A 45 -18.18 26.18 -1.87
N LEU A 46 -17.34 27.06 -2.43
CA LEU A 46 -17.27 27.33 -3.87
C LEU A 46 -16.60 26.18 -4.64
N ARG A 47 -15.83 25.34 -3.95
CA ARG A 47 -15.10 24.22 -4.53
C ARG A 47 -15.67 22.86 -4.15
N LEU A 48 -16.71 22.82 -3.31
CA LEU A 48 -17.47 21.60 -3.03
C LEU A 48 -18.48 21.29 -4.13
N ARG A 49 -18.61 20.01 -4.47
CA ARG A 49 -19.62 19.46 -5.37
C ARG A 49 -20.26 18.20 -4.77
N GLY A 50 -21.26 17.66 -5.46
CA GLY A 50 -21.82 16.34 -5.15
C GLY A 50 -22.17 16.10 -3.67
N GLY A 51 -21.67 15.00 -3.13
CA GLY A 51 -21.87 14.60 -1.75
C GLY A 51 -21.28 15.60 -0.76
N ALA A 52 -20.08 16.13 -1.05
CA ALA A 52 -19.41 17.09 -0.17
C ALA A 52 -20.18 18.41 0.00
N LEU A 53 -20.77 18.93 -1.08
CA LEU A 53 -21.64 20.10 -1.02
C LEU A 53 -22.93 19.81 -0.23
N SER A 54 -23.43 18.57 -0.30
CA SER A 54 -24.62 18.14 0.45
C SER A 54 -24.36 18.09 1.95
N VAL A 55 -23.16 17.66 2.37
CA VAL A 55 -22.72 17.71 3.78
C VAL A 55 -22.62 19.16 4.25
N TYR A 56 -22.00 20.04 3.46
CA TYR A 56 -21.93 21.47 3.79
C TYR A 56 -23.31 22.10 3.95
N ARG A 57 -24.26 21.81 3.04
CA ARG A 57 -25.62 22.37 3.10
C ARG A 57 -26.38 21.99 4.37
N GLN A 58 -26.14 20.79 4.91
CA GLN A 58 -26.76 20.29 6.14
C GLN A 58 -26.20 20.95 7.42
N LEU A 59 -25.06 21.64 7.34
CA LEU A 59 -24.50 22.32 8.51
C LEU A 59 -25.36 23.53 8.95
N PRO A 60 -25.44 23.79 10.26
CA PRO A 60 -26.02 25.01 10.80
C PRO A 60 -25.37 26.27 10.22
N SER A 61 -26.13 27.35 10.10
CA SER A 61 -25.63 28.63 9.56
C SER A 61 -24.50 29.24 10.39
N GLU A 62 -24.42 28.91 11.67
CA GLU A 62 -23.32 29.32 12.56
C GLU A 62 -22.03 28.57 12.21
N ASP A 63 -22.12 27.25 12.01
CA ASP A 63 -20.97 26.40 11.69
C ASP A 63 -20.42 26.68 10.29
N LYS A 64 -21.26 27.12 9.34
CA LYS A 64 -20.83 27.52 7.99
C LYS A 64 -19.92 28.74 7.97
N LYS A 65 -19.94 29.56 9.02
CA LYS A 65 -19.06 30.74 9.16
C LYS A 65 -17.73 30.41 9.82
N ASP A 66 -17.57 29.18 10.30
CA ASP A 66 -16.39 28.71 10.99
C ASP A 66 -15.68 27.67 10.11
N ALA A 67 -14.54 28.05 9.55
CA ALA A 67 -13.76 27.19 8.67
C ALA A 67 -13.37 25.87 9.36
N GLU A 68 -13.06 25.87 10.65
CA GLU A 68 -12.67 24.65 11.38
C GLU A 68 -13.82 23.68 11.52
N LYS A 69 -15.04 24.18 11.77
CA LYS A 69 -16.23 23.33 11.83
C LYS A 69 -16.59 22.75 10.47
N VAL A 70 -16.48 23.54 9.41
CA VAL A 70 -16.69 23.05 8.03
C VAL A 70 -15.66 21.97 7.69
N LYS A 71 -14.37 22.22 7.93
CA LYS A 71 -13.28 21.25 7.71
C LYS A 71 -13.52 19.97 8.52
N SER A 72 -13.90 20.08 9.78
CA SER A 72 -14.19 18.94 10.66
C SER A 72 -15.38 18.13 10.16
N ALA A 73 -16.44 18.79 9.69
CA ALA A 73 -17.60 18.10 9.13
C ALA A 73 -17.26 17.33 7.84
N LEU A 74 -16.44 17.91 6.97
CA LEU A 74 -15.95 17.25 5.76
C LEU A 74 -15.05 16.06 6.09
N LYS A 75 -14.09 16.23 7.01
CA LYS A 75 -13.25 15.12 7.51
C LYS A 75 -14.13 14.01 8.09
N ARG A 76 -15.12 14.33 8.91
CA ARG A 76 -16.03 13.31 9.48
C ARG A 76 -16.81 12.54 8.41
N ALA A 77 -17.18 13.18 7.31
CA ALA A 77 -18.00 12.56 6.27
C ALA A 77 -17.19 11.79 5.22
N PHE A 78 -15.96 12.22 4.93
CA PHE A 78 -15.17 11.72 3.79
C PHE A 78 -13.75 11.26 4.15
N ALA A 79 -13.28 11.44 5.38
CA ALA A 79 -11.97 10.91 5.76
C ALA A 79 -12.01 9.39 5.75
N LEU A 80 -10.89 8.80 5.37
CA LEU A 80 -10.71 7.37 5.42
C LEU A 80 -10.78 6.91 6.89
N ASP A 81 -11.66 5.95 7.18
CA ASP A 81 -11.72 5.39 8.53
C ASP A 81 -10.49 4.53 8.82
N LYS A 82 -10.20 4.33 10.11
CA LYS A 82 -9.00 3.59 10.56
C LYS A 82 -8.92 2.15 10.05
N PHE A 83 -10.06 1.49 9.82
CA PHE A 83 -10.07 0.10 9.38
C PHE A 83 -9.78 0.03 7.88
N SER A 84 -10.46 0.87 7.09
CA SER A 84 -10.17 0.99 5.65
C SER A 84 -8.73 1.48 5.40
N ALA A 85 -8.20 2.36 6.26
CA ALA A 85 -6.80 2.79 6.18
C ALA A 85 -5.83 1.62 6.40
N TYR A 86 -6.11 0.77 7.39
CA TYR A 86 -5.31 -0.43 7.64
C TYR A 86 -5.42 -1.46 6.51
N GLU A 87 -6.61 -1.68 5.95
CA GLU A 87 -6.80 -2.57 4.79
C GLU A 87 -5.97 -2.10 3.59
N ARG A 88 -6.07 -0.80 3.24
CA ARG A 88 -5.25 -0.23 2.16
C ARG A 88 -3.76 -0.33 2.45
N PHE A 89 -3.34 -0.10 3.69
CA PHE A 89 -1.95 -0.26 4.11
C PHE A 89 -1.47 -1.71 3.90
N ALA A 90 -2.26 -2.70 4.33
CA ALA A 90 -1.93 -4.12 4.23
C ALA A 90 -1.88 -4.62 2.77
N GLU A 91 -2.74 -4.08 1.91
CA GLU A 91 -2.82 -4.43 0.48
C GLU A 91 -1.85 -3.63 -0.38
N ARG A 92 -1.22 -2.58 0.14
CA ARG A 92 -0.36 -1.70 -0.65
C ARG A 92 0.85 -2.46 -1.19
N ARG A 93 0.99 -2.45 -2.52
CA ARG A 93 2.16 -2.97 -3.26
C ARG A 93 2.71 -1.88 -4.15
N LEU A 94 4.04 -1.83 -4.32
CA LEU A 94 4.68 -0.91 -5.25
C LEU A 94 4.10 -1.11 -6.66
N ARG A 95 3.55 -0.04 -7.24
CA ARG A 95 2.88 -0.10 -8.55
C ARG A 95 3.92 -0.05 -9.70
N PRO A 96 3.62 -0.63 -10.87
CA PRO A 96 4.50 -0.49 -12.03
C PRO A 96 4.71 0.98 -12.41
N GLY A 97 5.98 1.41 -12.50
CA GLY A 97 6.34 2.80 -12.85
C GLY A 97 6.24 3.81 -11.70
N GLU A 98 5.80 3.39 -10.52
CA GLU A 98 5.80 4.22 -9.31
C GLU A 98 7.21 4.32 -8.70
N SER A 99 7.55 5.48 -8.12
CA SER A 99 8.80 5.63 -7.40
C SER A 99 8.73 5.02 -6.01
N VAL A 100 9.86 4.50 -5.53
CA VAL A 100 10.00 3.95 -4.17
C VAL A 100 9.60 4.97 -3.10
N ASP A 101 9.94 6.24 -3.33
CA ASP A 101 9.66 7.35 -2.41
C ASP A 101 8.16 7.64 -2.31
N ILE A 102 7.41 7.58 -3.42
CA ILE A 102 5.94 7.76 -3.41
C ILE A 102 5.28 6.60 -2.67
N PHE A 103 5.69 5.35 -2.95
CA PHE A 103 5.19 4.18 -2.24
C PHE A 103 5.44 4.26 -0.73
N LEU A 104 6.65 4.66 -0.33
CA LEU A 104 6.99 4.82 1.07
C LEU A 104 6.18 5.94 1.75
N ALA A 105 6.06 7.10 1.09
CA ALA A 105 5.27 8.22 1.62
C ALA A 105 3.80 7.82 1.83
N GLU A 106 3.23 7.03 0.91
CA GLU A 106 1.85 6.56 1.06
C GLU A 106 1.70 5.54 2.20
N LEU A 107 2.69 4.67 2.43
CA LEU A 107 2.69 3.77 3.59
C LEU A 107 2.71 4.55 4.92
N GLU A 108 3.56 5.57 5.03
CA GLU A 108 3.65 6.43 6.21
C GLU A 108 2.34 7.21 6.42
N GLN A 109 1.77 7.75 5.34
CA GLN A 109 0.49 8.43 5.38
C GLN A 109 -0.62 7.50 5.87
N LEU A 110 -0.77 6.31 5.26
CA LEU A 110 -1.79 5.35 5.66
C LEU A 110 -1.61 4.90 7.12
N ALA A 111 -0.37 4.69 7.56
CA ALA A 111 -0.05 4.37 8.94
C ALA A 111 -0.52 5.44 9.92
N SER A 112 -0.33 6.72 9.57
CA SER A 112 -0.77 7.84 10.41
C SER A 112 -2.29 7.87 10.63
N LEU A 113 -3.08 7.39 9.67
CA LEU A 113 -4.55 7.42 9.72
C LEU A 113 -5.15 6.41 10.72
N PHE A 114 -4.42 5.35 11.09
CA PHE A 114 -4.88 4.35 12.07
C PHE A 114 -4.13 4.38 13.41
N GLY A 115 -3.39 5.46 13.69
CA GLY A 115 -2.71 5.69 14.97
C GLY A 115 -1.18 5.56 14.91
N GLY A 116 -0.61 5.46 13.71
CA GLY A 116 0.82 5.32 13.49
C GLY A 116 1.30 3.87 13.63
N MET A 117 2.50 3.63 13.11
CA MET A 117 3.19 2.34 13.23
C MET A 117 4.67 2.59 13.54
N THR A 118 5.32 1.62 14.20
CA THR A 118 6.77 1.70 14.42
C THR A 118 7.52 1.69 13.09
N GLU A 119 8.72 2.27 13.06
CA GLU A 119 9.57 2.25 11.86
C GLU A 119 9.86 0.81 11.40
N GLU A 120 10.02 -0.13 12.34
CA GLU A 120 10.16 -1.56 12.06
C GLU A 120 8.93 -2.14 11.36
N GLY A 121 7.72 -1.76 11.80
CA GLY A 121 6.47 -2.20 11.18
C GLY A 121 6.31 -1.64 9.76
N ILE A 122 6.63 -0.36 9.55
CA ILE A 122 6.61 0.27 8.23
C ILE A 122 7.68 -0.38 7.33
N SER A 123 8.86 -0.70 7.86
CA SER A 123 9.92 -1.42 7.14
C SER A 123 9.47 -2.81 6.70
N CYS A 124 8.77 -3.54 7.57
CA CYS A 124 8.16 -4.83 7.22
C CYS A 124 7.15 -4.67 6.07
N ALA A 125 6.23 -3.71 6.18
CA ALA A 125 5.23 -3.43 5.14
C ALA A 125 5.87 -2.98 3.82
N PHE A 126 6.93 -2.17 3.89
CA PHE A 126 7.70 -1.73 2.73
C PHE A 126 8.33 -2.93 2.02
N VAL A 127 9.07 -3.77 2.75
CA VAL A 127 9.73 -4.96 2.16
C VAL A 127 8.70 -5.98 1.66
N THR A 128 7.55 -6.15 2.33
CA THR A 128 6.46 -7.03 1.87
C THR A 128 5.67 -6.44 0.69
N GLY A 129 5.69 -5.13 0.51
CA GLY A 129 5.02 -4.46 -0.61
C GLY A 129 5.82 -4.40 -1.91
N LEU A 130 7.14 -4.68 -1.88
CA LEU A 130 7.98 -4.71 -3.08
C LEU A 130 7.70 -5.92 -3.99
N PRO A 131 8.04 -5.84 -5.30
CA PRO A 131 8.03 -6.99 -6.19
C PRO A 131 8.96 -8.10 -5.72
N ASP A 132 8.62 -9.36 -5.99
CA ASP A 132 9.36 -10.52 -5.47
C ASP A 132 10.83 -10.54 -5.88
N SER A 133 11.15 -10.15 -7.12
CA SER A 133 12.53 -10.04 -7.60
C SER A 133 13.35 -9.06 -6.77
N VAL A 134 12.80 -7.88 -6.47
CA VAL A 134 13.46 -6.86 -5.66
C VAL A 134 13.59 -7.35 -4.22
N ARG A 135 12.54 -7.95 -3.67
CA ARG A 135 12.51 -8.49 -2.31
C ARG A 135 13.58 -9.55 -2.08
N GLN A 136 13.75 -10.47 -3.04
CA GLN A 136 14.75 -11.53 -2.98
C GLN A 136 16.17 -10.97 -3.01
N VAL A 137 16.46 -10.03 -3.92
CA VAL A 137 17.78 -9.38 -3.99
C VAL A 137 18.07 -8.58 -2.72
N LEU A 138 17.07 -7.86 -2.20
CA LEU A 138 17.19 -7.12 -0.95
C LEU A 138 17.54 -8.07 0.20
N LYS A 139 16.77 -9.15 0.38
CA LYS A 139 16.95 -10.17 1.44
C LYS A 139 18.24 -10.99 1.31
N ALA A 140 18.78 -11.13 0.10
CA ALA A 140 20.09 -11.75 -0.13
C ALA A 140 21.24 -10.84 0.33
N GLY A 141 21.01 -9.52 0.40
CA GLY A 141 21.94 -8.57 1.02
C GLY A 141 22.00 -8.76 2.53
N ALA A 142 23.19 -8.62 3.11
CA ALA A 142 23.38 -8.77 4.55
C ALA A 142 22.52 -7.75 5.33
N ARG A 143 21.79 -8.28 6.34
CA ARG A 143 21.12 -7.57 7.44
C ARG A 143 19.93 -6.66 7.10
N VAL A 144 19.05 -7.06 6.18
CA VAL A 144 17.78 -6.33 5.91
C VAL A 144 17.00 -5.99 7.18
N ASP A 145 16.97 -6.90 8.13
CA ASP A 145 16.16 -6.78 9.36
C ASP A 145 16.71 -5.76 10.38
N SER A 146 17.89 -5.16 10.14
CA SER A 146 18.50 -4.16 11.04
C SER A 146 18.80 -2.82 10.36
N LEU A 147 18.39 -2.66 9.11
CA LEU A 147 18.60 -1.41 8.39
C LEU A 147 17.49 -0.42 8.70
N PRO A 148 17.81 0.87 8.83
CA PRO A 148 16.78 1.90 8.92
C PRO A 148 16.00 1.97 7.61
N LEU A 149 14.76 2.43 7.70
CA LEU A 149 13.80 2.46 6.58
C LEU A 149 14.35 3.18 5.35
N ARG A 150 15.09 4.28 5.57
CA ARG A 150 15.72 5.06 4.51
C ARG A 150 16.78 4.28 3.73
N GLU A 151 17.62 3.49 4.41
CA GLU A 151 18.64 2.67 3.74
C GLU A 151 18.01 1.53 2.95
N LEU A 152 16.90 0.97 3.44
CA LEU A 152 16.10 -0.01 2.71
C LEU A 152 15.53 0.59 1.42
N ALA A 153 14.99 1.82 1.50
CA ALA A 153 14.48 2.54 0.34
C ALA A 153 15.58 2.84 -0.69
N ASP A 154 16.76 3.28 -0.24
CA ASP A 154 17.90 3.56 -1.13
C ASP A 154 18.37 2.30 -1.87
N ARG A 155 18.44 1.16 -1.19
CA ARG A 155 18.78 -0.14 -1.82
C ARG A 155 17.70 -0.60 -2.80
N ALA A 156 16.42 -0.49 -2.43
CA ALA A 156 15.32 -0.86 -3.32
C ALA A 156 15.33 -0.02 -4.60
N ARG A 157 15.61 1.29 -4.49
CA ARG A 157 15.74 2.20 -5.64
C ARG A 157 16.88 1.77 -6.57
N ALA A 158 18.04 1.40 -6.00
CA ALA A 158 19.18 0.92 -6.77
C ALA A 158 18.86 -0.39 -7.53
N ILE A 159 18.19 -1.34 -6.87
CA ILE A 159 17.81 -2.64 -7.48
C ILE A 159 16.78 -2.44 -8.60
N LEU A 160 15.78 -1.58 -8.41
CA LEU A 160 14.78 -1.27 -9.44
C LEU A 160 15.41 -0.60 -10.66
N HIS A 161 16.40 0.27 -10.44
CA HIS A 161 17.13 0.93 -11.51
C HIS A 161 18.00 -0.06 -12.30
N THR A 162 18.67 -1.02 -11.65
CA THR A 162 19.46 -2.04 -12.34
C THR A 162 18.59 -3.05 -13.08
N ALA A 163 17.43 -3.42 -12.52
CA ALA A 163 16.45 -4.29 -13.19
C ALA A 163 15.86 -3.62 -14.45
N ALA A 164 15.61 -2.31 -14.43
CA ALA A 164 15.15 -1.57 -15.60
C ALA A 164 16.25 -1.45 -16.68
N ALA A 165 17.52 -1.32 -16.29
CA ALA A 165 18.65 -1.24 -17.22
C ALA A 165 19.04 -2.60 -17.84
N GLY A 166 18.81 -3.71 -17.13
CA GLY A 166 19.14 -5.07 -17.59
C GLY A 166 18.22 -5.66 -18.66
N GLY A 167 17.14 -4.97 -19.06
CA GLY A 167 16.16 -5.45 -20.04
C GLY A 167 16.57 -5.34 -21.51
N THR A 168 17.79 -4.91 -21.85
CA THR A 168 18.22 -4.66 -23.25
C THR A 168 19.60 -5.23 -23.65
N ALA A 169 20.01 -6.37 -23.09
CA ALA A 169 21.12 -7.19 -23.61
C ALA A 169 20.93 -8.63 -23.13
N SER A 170 20.97 -9.73 -23.89
CA SER A 170 21.32 -10.08 -25.28
C SER A 170 20.90 -11.56 -25.39
N SER A 171 20.03 -11.96 -26.32
CA SER A 171 20.38 -12.56 -27.63
C SER A 171 21.56 -13.54 -27.58
N ASP A 172 21.22 -14.82 -27.82
CA ASP A 172 22.00 -15.88 -28.46
C ASP A 172 23.53 -15.82 -28.31
N SER A 173 24.04 -16.70 -27.46
CA SER A 173 25.35 -17.30 -27.69
C SER A 173 25.12 -18.75 -28.09
N ASP A 174 25.16 -18.94 -29.41
CA ASP A 174 25.40 -20.18 -30.12
C ASP A 174 26.41 -21.06 -29.41
N GLY A 175 26.11 -22.36 -29.42
CA GLY A 175 27.01 -23.39 -28.94
C GLY A 175 28.22 -23.52 -29.85
N ASP A 176 29.39 -23.63 -29.23
CA ASP A 176 30.52 -24.34 -29.84
C ASP A 176 31.06 -25.35 -28.82
N ALA A 177 31.11 -26.59 -29.28
CA ALA A 177 31.49 -27.76 -28.54
C ALA A 177 33.00 -27.99 -28.69
N VAL A 178 33.71 -28.23 -27.58
CA VAL A 178 34.89 -29.11 -27.60
C VAL A 178 34.86 -30.04 -26.39
N ASN A 179 34.47 -31.27 -26.69
CA ASN A 179 34.46 -32.44 -25.84
C ASN A 179 35.89 -32.98 -25.70
N ALA A 180 36.41 -33.10 -24.48
CA ALA A 180 37.67 -33.78 -24.19
C ALA A 180 37.40 -34.91 -23.17
N ALA A 181 37.69 -36.12 -23.63
CA ALA A 181 37.44 -37.40 -23.00
C ALA A 181 38.24 -37.63 -21.70
N LEU A 182 37.70 -38.47 -20.81
CA LEU A 182 38.39 -39.70 -20.38
C LEU A 182 37.36 -40.67 -19.78
N GLY A 183 37.21 -41.84 -20.40
CA GLY A 183 36.42 -42.94 -19.87
C GLY A 183 37.27 -43.90 -19.06
N THR A 184 36.68 -44.49 -18.02
CA THR A 184 37.00 -45.85 -17.56
C THR A 184 35.75 -46.53 -16.97
N ALA A 185 35.42 -47.66 -17.58
CA ALA A 185 34.64 -48.85 -17.17
C ALA A 185 33.95 -48.94 -15.78
N GLY A 186 32.72 -49.48 -15.81
CA GLY A 186 31.77 -49.71 -14.70
C GLY A 186 32.09 -50.87 -13.73
N PRO A 187 31.13 -51.69 -13.22
CA PRO A 187 29.71 -51.87 -13.60
C PRO A 187 28.69 -51.83 -12.42
N ALA A 188 27.38 -51.89 -12.77
CA ALA A 188 26.26 -52.27 -11.88
C ALA A 188 26.20 -53.82 -11.71
N PRO A 189 25.45 -54.44 -10.77
CA PRO A 189 23.97 -54.42 -10.76
C PRO A 189 23.27 -54.67 -9.39
N ALA A 190 21.92 -54.77 -9.48
CA ALA A 190 20.92 -55.44 -8.61
C ALA A 190 19.94 -54.45 -7.93
N ARG A 191 18.70 -54.32 -8.42
CA ARG A 191 17.52 -55.20 -8.22
C ARG A 191 17.15 -55.38 -6.74
N GLY A 192 15.98 -54.86 -6.38
CA GLY A 192 15.32 -55.05 -5.10
C GLY A 192 13.89 -54.52 -5.18
N ASP A 193 13.03 -55.31 -5.82
CA ASP A 193 11.57 -55.22 -5.74
C ASP A 193 11.11 -55.33 -4.27
N GLY A 194 10.02 -54.64 -3.93
CA GLY A 194 9.47 -54.64 -2.57
C GLY A 194 8.11 -53.96 -2.50
N ASP A 195 7.10 -54.65 -3.02
CA ASP A 195 5.67 -54.38 -2.83
C ASP A 195 5.27 -54.40 -1.35
N GLY A 196 4.28 -53.57 -0.99
CA GLY A 196 3.72 -53.50 0.35
C GLY A 196 2.38 -52.76 0.41
N GLU A 197 1.37 -53.34 -0.24
CA GLU A 197 -0.04 -53.05 0.01
C GLU A 197 -0.49 -53.79 1.30
N THR A 198 -1.23 -53.12 2.21
CA THR A 198 -2.47 -53.63 2.87
C THR A 198 -2.93 -52.74 4.05
N THR A 199 -4.10 -52.12 3.83
CA THR A 199 -5.31 -52.06 4.69
C THR A 199 -5.21 -52.22 6.23
N THR A 200 -5.76 -51.25 6.97
CA THR A 200 -6.75 -51.41 8.07
C THR A 200 -7.25 -50.00 8.47
N SER A 201 -8.52 -49.61 8.29
CA SER A 201 -9.76 -49.97 9.01
C SER A 201 -9.78 -49.60 10.50
N GLY A 202 -10.81 -48.82 10.91
CA GLY A 202 -11.18 -48.46 12.28
C GLY A 202 -11.54 -46.97 12.41
N ASN A 203 -12.70 -46.50 11.92
CA ASN A 203 -14.02 -46.52 12.58
C ASN A 203 -14.08 -45.79 13.94
N GLY A 204 -14.91 -44.74 13.99
CA GLY A 204 -15.21 -43.98 15.20
C GLY A 204 -16.28 -42.91 14.95
N ARG A 205 -17.48 -43.35 14.57
CA ARG A 205 -18.74 -42.60 14.73
C ARG A 205 -19.11 -42.57 16.22
N GLN A 206 -19.51 -41.41 16.73
CA GLN A 206 -20.59 -41.18 17.71
C GLN A 206 -20.73 -39.63 17.76
N GLU A 207 -21.72 -38.97 17.16
CA GLU A 207 -23.18 -38.98 17.39
C GLU A 207 -23.57 -38.90 18.87
N ASP A 208 -24.48 -37.95 19.11
CA ASP A 208 -25.30 -37.72 20.31
C ASP A 208 -24.62 -36.98 21.49
N ASP A 209 -25.01 -35.74 21.78
CA ASP A 209 -26.30 -35.46 22.44
C ASP A 209 -26.60 -33.95 22.47
N ASP A 210 -27.76 -33.61 21.89
CA ASP A 210 -28.56 -32.42 22.16
C ASP A 210 -28.92 -32.33 23.65
N ALA A 211 -28.69 -31.18 24.30
CA ALA A 211 -29.57 -30.69 25.36
C ALA A 211 -29.29 -29.22 25.71
N LEU A 212 -30.13 -28.35 25.15
CA LEU A 212 -30.98 -27.39 25.86
C LEU A 212 -30.50 -26.87 27.24
N LEU A 213 -30.47 -25.53 27.37
CA LEU A 213 -31.22 -24.71 28.35
C LEU A 213 -30.65 -23.27 28.26
N ASN A 214 -31.29 -22.35 27.57
CA ASN A 214 -32.45 -21.53 27.97
C ASN A 214 -32.12 -20.38 28.94
N GLU A 215 -32.54 -19.18 28.50
CA GLU A 215 -32.84 -17.95 29.25
C GLU A 215 -31.80 -17.38 30.22
N ARG A 216 -31.30 -16.17 29.92
CA ARG A 216 -31.76 -14.92 30.56
C ARG A 216 -31.25 -13.68 29.85
#